data_AF-A0A531B309-F1
#
_entry.id   AF-A0A531B309-F1
#
_cell.length_a   1.000
_cell.length_b   1.000
_cell.length_c   1.000
_cell.angle_alpha   90.00
_cell.angle_beta   90.00
_cell.angle_gamma   90.00
#
_symmetry.space_group_name_H-M   'P 1'
#
loop_
_entity.id
_entity.type
_entity.pdbx_description
1 polymer ?
#
loop_
_entity_poly.entity_id
_entity_poly.type
_entity_poly.pdbx_seq_one_letter_code
_entity_poly.pdbx_strand_id
1 'polypeptide(L)'
;LMASLRLNIPTVFVSGGPMEAGKVVLAGKTQALDLVDAMVAAADDKISDEDVKTIERSACPTCGSCSGMFTANSMNCLTEALGLSLPGNGSTLATHADRRRLFVEAGHLIVDLAQRYYEQDDDTALPRSIASKGAFENAMTLDIAMGGSTNTVLHILAAAHEGEIDFGQDDIDALSRKVPVLCKVAPAKADVHMEDVHRAGGIMAILGQLDNAGLINRDLPTVHTATLGEALDHWDISRTSSQNVRDFFLAAPGGVPTQVAFSQDCRWDELDLDREKGVIRSAQYPFSKDGGLAVLKGNLALDGCIVKTAGVDESILKFTGPARVFESQDASVKAILSNEIKAGDVVVIRYEGPRGGPGMQEMLYPTSYLKSKGLGKACALVTDGRFSGGTSGLSIGHASPEAAEGGLIGLVHEGDTIEIDIPNRTIRLAVDDAELAARRAAMEAKGDAAWKPEEKRKRKVTMALRAYASMATSAAKGAVRHVPE
;
A
#
# COMPACT_ATOMS: atom_id res chain seq x y z
N LEU A 1 2.66 12.14 9.59
CA LEU A 1 4.02 11.97 9.06
C LEU A 1 4.52 13.22 8.35
N MET A 2 3.92 13.65 7.23
CA MET A 2 4.33 14.88 6.52
C MET A 2 4.50 16.10 7.46
N ALA A 3 3.49 16.38 8.30
CA ALA A 3 3.54 17.51 9.23
C ALA A 3 4.67 17.40 10.28
N SER A 4 4.94 16.20 10.81
CA SER A 4 5.99 16.02 11.82
C SER A 4 7.37 16.20 11.23
N LEU A 5 7.58 15.75 9.99
CA LEU A 5 8.83 15.95 9.26
C LEU A 5 9.01 17.41 8.84
N ARG A 6 7.95 18.09 8.38
CA ARG A 6 8.01 19.52 8.03
C ARG A 6 8.32 20.40 9.24
N LEU A 7 7.62 20.19 10.35
CA LEU A 7 7.78 21.00 11.56
C LEU A 7 9.04 20.62 12.34
N ASN A 8 9.47 19.37 12.23
CA ASN A 8 10.62 18.79 12.93
C ASN A 8 10.60 19.05 14.44
N ILE A 9 9.45 18.78 15.07
CA ILE A 9 9.23 18.87 16.52
C ILE A 9 9.14 17.43 17.06
N PRO A 10 9.70 17.09 18.26
CA PRO A 10 9.58 15.75 18.83
C PRO A 10 8.17 15.17 18.65
N THR A 11 8.09 13.95 18.12
CA THR A 11 6.81 13.32 17.72
C THR A 11 6.88 11.82 17.89
N VAL A 12 5.82 11.22 18.45
CA VAL A 12 5.59 9.78 18.49
C VAL A 12 4.27 9.47 17.80
N PHE A 13 4.25 8.46 16.91
CA PHE A 13 3.05 8.01 16.22
C PHE A 13 2.41 6.83 16.94
N VAL A 14 1.13 6.96 17.28
CA VAL A 14 0.26 5.86 17.72
C VAL A 14 -1.01 5.87 16.89
N SER A 15 -1.31 4.75 16.25
CA SER A 15 -2.51 4.60 15.41
C SER A 15 -3.69 3.98 16.18
N GLY A 16 -4.86 3.89 15.57
CA GLY A 16 -6.04 3.22 16.16
C GLY A 16 -5.95 1.68 16.15
N GLY A 17 -5.16 1.10 15.24
CA GLY A 17 -4.97 -0.35 15.08
C GLY A 17 -5.88 -0.99 14.03
N PRO A 18 -5.53 -2.19 13.53
CA PRO A 18 -6.41 -2.99 12.68
C PRO A 18 -7.66 -3.47 13.44
N MET A 19 -8.77 -3.60 12.71
CA MET A 19 -9.94 -4.35 13.17
C MET A 19 -9.66 -5.86 13.12
N GLU A 20 -10.45 -6.65 13.84
CA GLU A 20 -10.41 -8.11 13.76
C GLU A 20 -10.90 -8.58 12.37
N ALA A 21 -10.36 -9.68 11.87
CA ALA A 21 -10.86 -10.26 10.62
C ALA A 21 -12.30 -10.78 10.79
N GLY A 22 -13.15 -10.52 9.79
CA GLY A 22 -14.49 -11.09 9.72
C GLY A 22 -14.42 -12.61 9.63
N LYS A 23 -15.37 -13.32 10.24
CA LYS A 23 -15.48 -14.78 10.12
C LYS A 23 -16.92 -15.16 9.79
N VAL A 24 -17.11 -15.96 8.76
CA VAL A 24 -18.42 -16.48 8.33
C VAL A 24 -18.35 -17.98 8.14
N VAL A 25 -19.47 -18.69 8.34
CA VAL A 25 -19.60 -20.10 7.93
C VAL A 25 -20.43 -20.17 6.66
N LEU A 26 -19.80 -20.47 5.53
CA LEU A 26 -20.47 -20.66 4.24
C LEU A 26 -20.33 -22.11 3.81
N ALA A 27 -21.42 -22.75 3.41
CA ALA A 27 -21.46 -24.16 3.01
C ALA A 27 -20.72 -25.12 4.00
N GLY A 28 -20.83 -24.83 5.31
CA GLY A 28 -20.20 -25.61 6.38
C GLY A 28 -18.70 -25.37 6.59
N LYS A 29 -18.08 -24.38 5.95
CA LYS A 29 -16.68 -23.99 6.14
C LYS A 29 -16.56 -22.59 6.71
N THR A 30 -15.76 -22.44 7.76
CA THR A 30 -15.37 -21.12 8.26
C THR A 30 -14.43 -20.45 7.27
N GLN A 31 -14.76 -19.24 6.85
CA GLN A 31 -13.96 -18.41 5.98
C GLN A 31 -13.66 -17.10 6.72
N ALA A 32 -12.39 -16.70 6.72
CA ALA A 32 -12.00 -15.35 7.11
C ALA A 32 -12.38 -14.39 5.96
N LEU A 33 -12.79 -13.19 6.33
CA LEU A 33 -13.29 -12.17 5.42
C LEU A 33 -12.64 -10.82 5.72
N ASP A 34 -12.47 -10.04 4.65
CA ASP A 34 -12.29 -8.60 4.72
C ASP A 34 -13.37 -7.86 3.92
N LEU A 35 -13.30 -6.52 3.89
CA LEU A 35 -14.27 -5.67 3.19
C LEU A 35 -14.30 -5.91 1.67
N VAL A 36 -13.19 -6.31 1.06
CA VAL A 36 -13.08 -6.55 -0.37
C VAL A 36 -13.82 -7.83 -0.74
N ASP A 37 -13.79 -8.85 0.13
CA ASP A 37 -14.55 -10.08 -0.09
C ASP A 37 -16.05 -9.82 -0.21
N ALA A 38 -16.60 -8.92 0.62
CA ALA A 38 -18.01 -8.51 0.51
C ALA A 38 -18.33 -7.86 -0.85
N MET A 39 -17.43 -7.03 -1.36
CA MET A 39 -17.60 -6.38 -2.66
C MET A 39 -17.47 -7.33 -3.84
N VAL A 40 -16.53 -8.27 -3.78
CA VAL A 40 -16.37 -9.31 -4.80
C VAL A 40 -17.59 -10.22 -4.80
N ALA A 41 -18.07 -10.62 -3.62
CA ALA A 41 -19.21 -11.50 -3.49
C ALA A 41 -20.50 -10.86 -4.03
N ALA A 42 -20.72 -9.58 -3.77
CA ALA A 42 -21.89 -8.85 -4.29
C ALA A 42 -21.92 -8.70 -5.82
N ALA A 43 -20.79 -8.95 -6.50
CA ALA A 43 -20.68 -8.86 -7.96
C ALA A 43 -20.49 -10.23 -8.65
N ASP A 44 -20.61 -11.33 -7.90
CA ASP A 44 -20.59 -12.69 -8.43
C ASP A 44 -22.00 -13.28 -8.45
N ASP A 45 -22.55 -13.45 -9.65
CA ASP A 45 -23.90 -14.00 -9.88
C ASP A 45 -24.11 -15.42 -9.33
N LYS A 46 -23.03 -16.09 -8.89
CA LYS A 46 -23.08 -17.44 -8.29
C LYS A 46 -23.36 -17.42 -6.79
N ILE A 47 -23.25 -16.27 -6.13
CA ILE A 47 -23.45 -16.15 -4.68
C ILE A 47 -24.88 -15.69 -4.42
N SER A 48 -25.56 -16.35 -3.48
CA SER A 48 -26.94 -16.01 -3.16
C SER A 48 -27.05 -14.67 -2.43
N ASP A 49 -28.17 -13.96 -2.59
CA ASP A 49 -28.44 -12.71 -1.84
C ASP A 49 -28.38 -12.91 -0.32
N GLU A 50 -28.72 -14.11 0.18
CA GLU A 50 -28.64 -14.45 1.60
C GLU A 50 -27.19 -14.60 2.07
N ASP A 51 -26.34 -15.24 1.26
CA ASP A 51 -24.92 -15.35 1.54
C ASP A 51 -24.24 -13.98 1.46
N VAL A 52 -24.58 -13.13 0.47
CA VAL A 52 -24.07 -11.76 0.36
C VAL A 52 -24.40 -10.95 1.61
N LYS A 53 -25.65 -10.99 2.09
CA LYS A 53 -26.04 -10.29 3.34
C LYS A 53 -25.27 -10.79 4.56
N THR A 54 -25.00 -12.09 4.60
CA THR A 54 -24.24 -12.71 5.69
C THR A 54 -22.79 -12.23 5.67
N ILE A 55 -22.17 -12.22 4.49
CA ILE A 55 -20.80 -11.72 4.28
C ILE A 55 -20.72 -10.23 4.65
N GLU A 56 -21.63 -9.39 4.14
CA GLU A 56 -21.69 -7.95 4.43
C GLU A 56 -21.73 -7.68 5.94
N ARG A 57 -22.61 -8.38 6.65
CA ARG A 57 -22.78 -8.22 8.10
C ARG A 57 -21.53 -8.64 8.90
N SER A 58 -20.73 -9.56 8.37
CA SER A 58 -19.58 -10.15 9.06
C SER A 58 -18.23 -9.58 8.65
N ALA A 59 -18.13 -8.84 7.53
CA ALA A 59 -16.86 -8.35 6.98
C ALA A 59 -16.18 -7.28 7.85
N CYS A 60 -16.95 -6.50 8.63
CA CYS A 60 -16.45 -5.42 9.49
C CYS A 60 -16.92 -5.64 10.94
N PRO A 61 -16.38 -6.65 11.66
CA PRO A 61 -16.91 -7.05 12.95
C PRO A 61 -16.63 -6.05 14.08
N THR A 62 -15.52 -5.30 13.99
CA THR A 62 -15.05 -4.46 15.10
C THR A 62 -14.61 -3.06 14.69
N CYS A 63 -14.38 -2.17 15.67
CA CYS A 63 -13.65 -0.93 15.44
C CYS A 63 -12.20 -1.20 14.97
N GLY A 64 -11.61 -0.23 14.28
CA GLY A 64 -10.24 -0.31 13.75
C GLY A 64 -10.16 0.06 12.27
N SER A 65 -8.93 0.14 11.76
CA SER A 65 -8.67 0.17 10.32
C SER A 65 -8.92 -1.21 9.68
N CYS A 66 -8.76 -1.35 8.36
CA CYS A 66 -8.99 -2.62 7.65
C CYS A 66 -8.24 -3.81 8.30
N SER A 67 -8.72 -5.04 8.15
CA SER A 67 -8.09 -6.23 8.76
C SER A 67 -6.88 -6.77 7.96
N GLY A 68 -6.81 -6.50 6.65
CA GLY A 68 -5.72 -6.90 5.75
C GLY A 68 -4.60 -5.86 5.57
N MET A 69 -3.63 -6.13 4.70
CA MET A 69 -2.50 -5.24 4.40
C MET A 69 -2.86 -4.16 3.36
N PHE A 70 -3.79 -3.29 3.76
CA PHE A 70 -4.19 -2.09 3.03
C PHE A 70 -3.38 -0.87 3.48
N THR A 71 -3.61 0.29 2.86
CA THR A 71 -2.84 1.54 3.10
C THR A 71 -2.71 1.91 4.57
N ALA A 72 -3.80 1.79 5.35
CA ALA A 72 -3.76 2.12 6.78
C ALA A 72 -2.77 1.25 7.56
N ASN A 73 -2.84 -0.07 7.39
CA ASN A 73 -1.93 -0.99 8.08
C ASN A 73 -0.51 -0.88 7.53
N SER A 74 -0.32 -0.81 6.22
CA SER A 74 1.02 -0.61 5.65
C SER A 74 1.67 0.65 6.23
N MET A 75 0.98 1.81 6.21
CA MET A 75 1.52 3.03 6.79
C MET A 75 1.81 2.93 8.30
N ASN A 76 0.96 2.22 9.07
CA ASN A 76 1.23 2.00 10.50
C ASN A 76 2.44 1.09 10.75
N CYS A 77 2.69 0.12 9.87
CA CYS A 77 3.89 -0.72 9.91
C CYS A 77 5.14 0.11 9.55
N LEU A 78 5.01 0.99 8.55
CA LEU A 78 6.10 1.83 8.09
C LEU A 78 6.53 2.83 9.17
N THR A 79 5.63 3.34 10.01
CA THR A 79 6.04 4.21 11.12
C THR A 79 6.86 3.51 12.19
N GLU A 80 6.69 2.18 12.38
CA GLU A 80 7.60 1.39 13.23
C GLU A 80 8.99 1.28 12.60
N ALA A 81 9.07 0.97 11.30
CA ALA A 81 10.36 0.85 10.60
C ALA A 81 11.09 2.18 10.39
N LEU A 82 10.36 3.30 10.27
CA LEU A 82 10.91 4.65 10.31
C LEU A 82 11.47 5.01 11.70
N GLY A 83 11.21 4.19 12.73
CA GLY A 83 11.61 4.45 14.10
C GLY A 83 10.71 5.46 14.82
N LEU A 84 9.55 5.84 14.27
CA LEU A 84 8.68 6.90 14.81
C LEU A 84 7.50 6.36 15.66
N SER A 85 7.36 5.05 15.79
CA SER A 85 6.31 4.38 16.56
C SER A 85 6.87 3.33 17.50
N LEU A 86 6.10 3.04 18.55
CA LEU A 86 6.37 1.92 19.45
C LEU A 86 6.11 0.56 18.76
N PRO A 87 6.84 -0.50 19.15
CA PRO A 87 6.63 -1.84 18.63
C PRO A 87 5.19 -2.34 18.86
N GLY A 88 4.58 -2.91 17.81
CA GLY A 88 3.20 -3.38 17.84
C GLY A 88 2.15 -2.36 17.40
N ASN A 89 2.54 -1.10 17.16
CA ASN A 89 1.65 -0.05 16.64
C ASN A 89 0.86 -0.47 15.39
N GLY A 90 1.52 -1.13 14.46
CA GLY A 90 1.00 -1.59 13.18
C GLY A 90 0.21 -2.89 13.22
N SER A 91 0.40 -3.74 14.24
CA SER A 91 -0.16 -5.11 14.24
C SER A 91 -1.13 -5.44 15.39
N THR A 92 -1.03 -4.78 16.55
CA THR A 92 -1.94 -5.08 17.68
C THR A 92 -3.36 -4.63 17.36
N LEU A 93 -4.34 -5.51 17.51
CA LEU A 93 -5.76 -5.21 17.22
C LEU A 93 -6.32 -4.04 18.03
N ALA A 94 -7.20 -3.25 17.42
CA ALA A 94 -7.86 -2.09 18.04
C ALA A 94 -8.70 -2.45 19.27
N THR A 95 -9.30 -3.63 19.27
CA THR A 95 -10.14 -4.17 20.34
C THR A 95 -9.35 -4.76 21.49
N HIS A 96 -8.07 -5.10 21.28
CA HIS A 96 -7.31 -5.84 22.28
C HIS A 96 -6.79 -4.90 23.40
N ALA A 97 -6.91 -5.34 24.65
CA ALA A 97 -6.61 -4.54 25.84
C ALA A 97 -5.17 -4.02 25.85
N ASP A 98 -4.22 -4.85 25.40
CA ASP A 98 -2.79 -4.48 25.34
C ASP A 98 -2.56 -3.25 24.48
N ARG A 99 -3.40 -2.97 23.49
CA ARG A 99 -3.20 -1.78 22.64
C ARG A 99 -3.26 -0.48 23.45
N ARG A 100 -4.00 -0.46 24.57
CA ARG A 100 -4.06 0.70 25.48
C ARG A 100 -2.67 1.12 25.95
N ARG A 101 -1.76 0.15 26.14
CA ARG A 101 -0.38 0.43 26.59
C ARG A 101 0.34 1.35 25.63
N LEU A 102 0.14 1.21 24.31
CA LEU A 102 0.85 2.00 23.31
C LEU A 102 0.51 3.48 23.43
N PHE A 103 -0.75 3.80 23.75
CA PHE A 103 -1.19 5.18 23.99
C PHE A 103 -0.59 5.77 25.26
N VAL A 104 -0.55 4.98 26.35
CA VAL A 104 0.00 5.43 27.64
C VAL A 104 1.52 5.60 27.54
N GLU A 105 2.22 4.61 27.00
CA GLU A 105 3.67 4.63 26.81
C GLU A 105 4.09 5.78 25.88
N ALA A 106 3.37 6.01 24.76
CA ALA A 106 3.67 7.15 23.89
C ALA A 106 3.46 8.50 24.58
N GLY A 107 2.51 8.60 25.51
CA GLY A 107 2.27 9.80 26.31
C GLY A 107 3.42 10.14 27.26
N HIS A 108 4.07 9.13 27.85
CA HIS A 108 5.31 9.35 28.60
C HIS A 108 6.49 9.65 27.67
N LEU A 109 6.62 8.84 26.60
CA LEU A 109 7.74 8.93 25.67
C LEU A 109 7.86 10.30 25.00
N ILE A 110 6.74 10.91 24.62
CA ILE A 110 6.77 12.24 24.00
C ILE A 110 7.27 13.32 24.97
N VAL A 111 6.98 13.19 26.28
CA VAL A 111 7.51 14.10 27.31
C VAL A 111 9.02 13.89 27.45
N ASP A 112 9.47 12.64 27.49
CA ASP A 112 10.90 12.32 27.57
C ASP A 112 11.67 12.85 26.35
N LEU A 113 11.14 12.67 25.14
CA LEU A 113 11.74 13.21 23.91
C LEU A 113 11.75 14.75 23.89
N ALA A 114 10.70 15.39 24.42
CA ALA A 114 10.66 16.84 24.55
C ALA A 114 11.71 17.36 25.53
N GLN A 115 11.90 16.69 26.69
CA GLN A 115 12.96 17.04 27.65
C GLN A 115 14.34 16.84 27.05
N ARG A 116 14.59 15.71 26.38
CA ARG A 116 15.84 15.45 25.66
C ARG A 116 16.18 16.59 24.70
N TYR A 117 15.22 17.00 23.87
CA TYR A 117 15.46 18.07 22.90
C TYR A 117 15.59 19.46 23.55
N TYR A 118 14.61 19.87 24.36
CA TYR A 118 14.54 21.26 24.86
C TYR A 118 15.38 21.55 26.11
N GLU A 119 15.74 20.54 26.89
CA GLU A 119 16.49 20.71 28.15
C GLU A 119 17.90 20.09 28.09
N GLN A 120 18.14 19.12 27.21
CA GLN A 120 19.39 18.35 27.16
C GLN A 120 20.16 18.52 25.83
N ASP A 121 19.69 19.41 24.95
CA ASP A 121 20.29 19.70 23.64
C ASP A 121 20.49 18.44 22.76
N ASP A 122 19.57 17.47 22.86
CA ASP A 122 19.63 16.21 22.12
C ASP A 122 18.79 16.26 20.83
N ASP A 123 19.41 16.69 19.74
CA ASP A 123 18.82 16.72 18.40
C ASP A 123 18.43 15.32 17.86
N THR A 124 18.93 14.23 18.46
CA THR A 124 18.57 12.87 18.04
C THR A 124 17.12 12.52 18.38
N ALA A 125 16.46 13.30 19.25
CA ALA A 125 15.04 13.16 19.57
C ALA A 125 14.10 13.73 18.48
N LEU A 126 14.64 14.43 17.47
CA LEU A 126 13.84 15.07 16.42
C LEU A 126 13.41 14.09 15.32
N PRO A 127 12.21 14.27 14.71
CA PRO A 127 11.72 13.40 13.66
C PRO A 127 12.64 13.28 12.43
N ARG A 128 13.30 14.36 11.99
CA ARG A 128 14.24 14.31 10.85
C ARG A 128 15.55 13.57 11.18
N SER A 129 15.95 13.55 12.46
CA SER A 129 17.10 12.78 12.93
C SER A 129 16.79 11.28 12.99
N ILE A 130 15.58 10.94 13.46
CA ILE A 130 15.09 9.55 13.58
C ILE A 130 14.77 8.97 12.19
N ALA A 131 13.90 9.65 11.44
CA ALA A 131 13.48 9.23 10.12
C ALA A 131 14.44 9.73 9.03
N SER A 132 15.72 9.36 9.16
CA SER A 132 16.78 9.66 8.17
C SER A 132 16.60 8.88 6.85
N LYS A 133 17.42 9.15 5.83
CA LYS A 133 17.42 8.39 4.57
C LYS A 133 17.49 6.87 4.80
N GLY A 134 18.36 6.42 5.71
CA GLY A 134 18.47 5.00 6.03
C GLY A 134 17.21 4.42 6.70
N ALA A 135 16.45 5.23 7.44
CA ALA A 135 15.18 4.81 8.02
C ALA A 135 14.08 4.72 6.95
N PHE A 136 14.10 5.61 5.95
CA PHE A 136 13.24 5.51 4.77
C PHE A 136 13.55 4.24 3.95
N GLU A 137 14.83 3.90 3.79
CA GLU A 137 15.26 2.63 3.18
C GLU A 137 14.77 1.42 3.98
N ASN A 138 14.86 1.45 5.32
CA ASN A 138 14.32 0.38 6.18
C ASN A 138 12.80 0.25 6.02
N ALA A 139 12.08 1.36 6.03
CA ALA A 139 10.62 1.38 5.89
C ALA A 139 10.17 0.87 4.53
N MET A 140 10.84 1.26 3.45
CA MET A 140 10.55 0.77 2.11
C MET A 140 10.94 -0.72 1.96
N THR A 141 12.03 -1.15 2.58
CA THR A 141 12.45 -2.56 2.62
C THR A 141 11.39 -3.42 3.33
N LEU A 142 10.85 -2.95 4.46
CA LEU A 142 9.73 -3.60 5.12
C LEU A 142 8.50 -3.70 4.21
N ASP A 143 8.13 -2.60 3.55
CA ASP A 143 6.93 -2.54 2.72
C ASP A 143 7.01 -3.49 1.51
N ILE A 144 8.18 -3.55 0.85
CA ILE A 144 8.45 -4.49 -0.25
C ILE A 144 8.36 -5.93 0.26
N ALA A 145 8.90 -6.22 1.45
CA ALA A 145 8.91 -7.56 2.04
C ALA A 145 7.51 -8.05 2.44
N MET A 146 6.59 -7.13 2.73
CA MET A 146 5.19 -7.42 3.03
C MET A 146 4.28 -7.41 1.79
N GLY A 147 4.80 -6.96 0.64
CA GLY A 147 3.97 -6.62 -0.50
C GLY A 147 2.87 -5.64 -0.11
N GLY A 148 3.25 -4.53 0.54
CA GLY A 148 2.33 -3.52 1.06
C GLY A 148 1.45 -2.85 0.00
N SER A 149 0.67 -1.87 0.42
CA SER A 149 -0.18 -1.08 -0.48
C SER A 149 0.67 -0.24 -1.42
N THR A 150 0.39 -0.19 -2.73
CA THR A 150 1.13 0.69 -3.65
C THR A 150 1.04 2.18 -3.26
N ASN A 151 0.02 2.57 -2.49
CA ASN A 151 -0.15 3.92 -1.94
C ASN A 151 0.97 4.34 -0.97
N THR A 152 1.66 3.39 -0.32
CA THR A 152 2.79 3.71 0.56
C THR A 152 3.90 4.43 -0.18
N VAL A 153 4.16 4.07 -1.46
CA VAL A 153 5.13 4.76 -2.32
C VAL A 153 4.78 6.24 -2.42
N LEU A 154 3.50 6.58 -2.65
CA LEU A 154 3.07 7.97 -2.71
C LEU A 154 3.30 8.69 -1.37
N HIS A 155 2.92 8.05 -0.26
CA HIS A 155 3.03 8.64 1.06
C HIS A 155 4.45 8.79 1.57
N ILE A 156 5.34 7.85 1.25
CA ILE A 156 6.76 7.89 1.62
C ILE A 156 7.47 8.94 0.79
N LEU A 157 7.23 9.04 -0.51
CA LEU A 157 7.77 10.13 -1.34
C LEU A 157 7.30 11.50 -0.83
N ALA A 158 6.02 11.62 -0.45
CA ALA A 158 5.50 12.85 0.13
C ALA A 158 6.15 13.16 1.49
N ALA A 159 6.34 12.17 2.35
CA ALA A 159 7.02 12.33 3.62
C ALA A 159 8.50 12.73 3.45
N ALA A 160 9.21 12.11 2.50
CA ALA A 160 10.59 12.43 2.18
C ALA A 160 10.72 13.89 1.71
N HIS A 161 9.83 14.34 0.82
CA HIS A 161 9.79 15.72 0.35
C HIS A 161 9.64 16.72 1.51
N GLU A 162 8.70 16.47 2.42
CA GLU A 162 8.43 17.35 3.57
C GLU A 162 9.53 17.30 4.65
N GLY A 163 10.25 16.19 4.71
CA GLY A 163 11.43 16.02 5.55
C GLY A 163 12.72 16.55 4.94
N GLU A 164 12.69 17.02 3.69
CA GLU A 164 13.88 17.38 2.90
C GLU A 164 14.90 16.23 2.81
N ILE A 165 14.39 15.00 2.67
CA ILE A 165 15.18 13.77 2.62
C ILE A 165 15.39 13.39 1.15
N ASP A 166 16.64 13.15 0.77
CA ASP A 166 17.02 12.64 -0.55
C ASP A 166 16.62 11.15 -0.71
N PHE A 167 15.33 10.91 -0.94
CA PHE A 167 14.76 9.59 -1.18
C PHE A 167 13.69 9.67 -2.28
N GLY A 168 13.86 8.87 -3.34
CA GLY A 168 13.03 8.91 -4.54
C GLY A 168 12.66 7.53 -5.10
N GLN A 169 11.98 7.51 -6.25
CA GLN A 169 11.57 6.25 -6.89
C GLN A 169 12.74 5.35 -7.31
N ASP A 170 13.91 5.93 -7.60
CA ASP A 170 15.10 5.15 -7.97
C ASP A 170 15.63 4.34 -6.78
N ASP A 171 15.58 4.91 -5.56
CA ASP A 171 15.88 4.17 -4.33
C ASP A 171 14.88 3.01 -4.15
N ILE A 172 13.59 3.27 -4.37
CA ILE A 172 12.53 2.26 -4.28
C ILE A 172 12.75 1.12 -5.29
N ASP A 173 13.09 1.43 -6.55
CA ASP A 173 13.40 0.41 -7.56
C ASP A 173 14.63 -0.42 -7.15
N ALA A 174 15.70 0.23 -6.71
CA ALA A 174 16.92 -0.45 -6.26
C ALA A 174 16.65 -1.40 -5.09
N LEU A 175 15.83 -0.99 -4.12
CA LEU A 175 15.38 -1.84 -3.02
C LEU A 175 14.50 -3.00 -3.52
N SER A 176 13.55 -2.72 -4.43
CA SER A 176 12.60 -3.72 -4.93
C SER A 176 13.24 -4.94 -5.59
N ARG A 177 14.45 -4.77 -6.14
CA ARG A 177 15.20 -5.82 -6.84
C ARG A 177 15.98 -6.75 -5.91
N LYS A 178 16.21 -6.35 -4.66
CA LYS A 178 17.02 -7.11 -3.69
C LYS A 178 16.23 -7.66 -2.50
N VAL A 179 15.08 -7.05 -2.19
CA VAL A 179 14.29 -7.41 -1.00
C VAL A 179 13.32 -8.55 -1.34
N PRO A 180 13.37 -9.69 -0.63
CA PRO A 180 12.42 -10.78 -0.83
C PRO A 180 11.09 -10.54 -0.13
N VAL A 181 10.02 -11.21 -0.58
CA VAL A 181 8.72 -11.18 0.09
C VAL A 181 8.69 -12.18 1.26
N LEU A 182 8.64 -11.67 2.48
CA LEU A 182 8.67 -12.47 3.71
C LEU A 182 7.29 -12.68 4.34
N CYS A 183 6.33 -11.81 4.05
CA CYS A 183 4.99 -11.85 4.62
C CYS A 183 3.95 -11.56 3.53
N LYS A 184 2.94 -12.41 3.40
CA LYS A 184 1.77 -12.16 2.54
C LYS A 184 0.52 -12.18 3.39
N VAL A 185 -0.26 -11.11 3.30
CA VAL A 185 -1.49 -10.85 4.05
C VAL A 185 -2.58 -10.52 3.04
N ALA A 186 -3.86 -10.71 3.39
CA ALA A 186 -5.00 -10.31 2.58
C ALA A 186 -4.80 -8.88 2.03
N PRO A 187 -5.00 -8.65 0.71
CA PRO A 187 -5.62 -9.54 -0.28
C PRO A 187 -4.65 -10.56 -0.93
N ALA A 188 -3.34 -10.47 -0.71
CA ALA A 188 -2.35 -11.32 -1.39
C ALA A 188 -2.39 -12.78 -0.92
N LYS A 189 -2.86 -13.01 0.32
CA LYS A 189 -3.11 -14.32 0.90
C LYS A 189 -4.38 -14.21 1.77
N ALA A 190 -5.49 -14.73 1.27
CA ALA A 190 -6.84 -14.48 1.83
C ALA A 190 -7.06 -15.05 3.24
N ASP A 191 -6.29 -16.06 3.65
CA ASP A 191 -6.37 -16.71 4.96
C ASP A 191 -5.48 -16.07 6.03
N VAL A 192 -4.80 -14.96 5.74
CA VAL A 192 -3.88 -14.28 6.66
C VAL A 192 -4.26 -12.81 6.81
N HIS A 193 -4.47 -12.35 8.04
CA HIS A 193 -4.82 -10.98 8.40
C HIS A 193 -3.81 -10.40 9.41
N MET A 194 -3.98 -9.12 9.80
CA MET A 194 -3.05 -8.48 10.74
C MET A 194 -2.98 -9.16 12.10
N GLU A 195 -4.05 -9.81 12.56
CA GLU A 195 -4.04 -10.61 13.79
C GLU A 195 -3.05 -11.78 13.74
N ASP A 196 -2.90 -12.41 12.57
CA ASP A 196 -1.95 -13.50 12.34
C ASP A 196 -0.50 -12.97 12.24
N VAL A 197 -0.32 -11.81 11.62
CA VAL A 197 0.99 -11.12 11.58
C VAL A 197 1.44 -10.77 13.00
N HIS A 198 0.53 -10.29 13.84
CA HIS A 198 0.83 -10.00 15.24
C HIS A 198 1.27 -11.26 15.98
N ARG A 199 0.51 -12.37 15.84
CA ARG A 199 0.84 -13.68 16.41
C ARG A 199 2.22 -14.21 15.99
N ALA A 200 2.67 -13.87 14.79
CA ALA A 200 4.00 -14.26 14.27
C ALA A 200 5.16 -13.37 14.74
N GLY A 201 4.90 -12.39 15.61
CA GLY A 201 5.88 -11.44 16.16
C GLY A 201 5.81 -10.04 15.54
N GLY A 202 4.76 -9.76 14.77
CA GLY A 202 4.48 -8.44 14.24
C GLY A 202 5.59 -7.89 13.34
N ILE A 203 5.75 -6.57 13.36
CA ILE A 203 6.65 -5.85 12.46
C ILE A 203 8.12 -6.10 12.83
N MET A 204 8.42 -6.24 14.12
CA MET A 204 9.77 -6.51 14.60
C MET A 204 10.29 -7.88 14.18
N ALA A 205 9.42 -8.90 14.06
CA ALA A 205 9.82 -10.18 13.48
C ALA A 205 10.16 -10.06 11.99
N ILE A 206 9.42 -9.27 11.20
CA ILE A 206 9.72 -9.07 9.77
C ILE A 206 11.06 -8.32 9.62
N LEU A 207 11.23 -7.22 10.35
CA LEU A 207 12.47 -6.45 10.35
C LEU A 207 13.65 -7.31 10.82
N GLY A 208 13.48 -8.16 11.83
CA GLY A 208 14.52 -9.09 12.29
C GLY A 208 14.94 -10.12 11.25
N GLN A 209 14.01 -10.62 10.43
CA GLN A 209 14.37 -11.51 9.31
C GLN A 209 15.06 -10.78 8.16
N LEU A 210 14.68 -9.54 7.87
CA LEU A 210 15.37 -8.70 6.88
C LEU A 210 16.78 -8.32 7.36
N ASP A 211 16.92 -8.07 8.64
CA ASP A 211 18.18 -7.79 9.29
C ASP A 211 19.14 -9.00 9.26
N ASN A 212 18.63 -10.21 9.50
CA ASN A 212 19.40 -11.45 9.31
C ASN A 212 19.93 -11.60 7.87
N ALA A 213 19.26 -10.98 6.89
CA ALA A 213 19.67 -10.95 5.50
C ALA A 213 20.58 -9.77 5.13
N GLY A 214 20.95 -8.92 6.10
CA GLY A 214 21.77 -7.72 5.87
C GLY A 214 21.05 -6.62 5.11
N LEU A 215 19.71 -6.57 5.18
CA LEU A 215 18.88 -5.61 4.45
C LEU A 215 18.38 -4.44 5.31
N ILE A 216 18.80 -4.36 6.57
CA ILE A 216 18.37 -3.33 7.52
C ILE A 216 19.56 -2.51 8.00
N ASN A 217 19.40 -1.18 8.01
CA ASN A 217 20.27 -0.24 8.68
C ASN A 217 19.99 -0.29 10.19
N ARG A 218 20.74 -1.11 10.93
CA ARG A 218 20.49 -1.37 12.36
C ARG A 218 20.84 -0.22 13.29
N ASP A 219 21.86 0.57 12.97
CA ASP A 219 22.45 1.55 13.88
C ASP A 219 21.68 2.89 13.94
N LEU A 220 20.48 2.93 13.38
CA LEU A 220 19.66 4.14 13.30
C LEU A 220 18.80 4.31 14.55
N PRO A 221 18.66 5.54 15.08
CA PRO A 221 17.86 5.78 16.27
C PRO A 221 16.37 5.56 16.03
N THR A 222 15.65 5.26 17.10
CA THR A 222 14.18 5.25 17.11
C THR A 222 13.68 6.13 18.25
N VAL A 223 12.37 6.36 18.31
CA VAL A 223 11.74 7.10 19.41
C VAL A 223 11.92 6.40 20.76
N HIS A 224 12.18 5.09 20.79
CA HIS A 224 12.08 4.26 22.01
C HIS A 224 13.36 3.49 22.36
N THR A 225 14.38 3.51 21.50
CA THR A 225 15.69 2.84 21.69
C THR A 225 16.78 3.63 20.98
N ALA A 226 18.03 3.48 21.42
CA ALA A 226 19.15 4.21 20.83
C ALA A 226 19.45 3.73 19.39
N THR A 227 19.16 2.45 19.09
CA THR A 227 19.26 1.90 17.74
C THR A 227 18.11 0.95 17.41
N LEU A 228 17.74 0.84 16.13
CA LEU A 228 16.81 -0.18 15.67
C LEU A 228 17.33 -1.59 15.97
N GLY A 229 18.65 -1.81 15.92
CA GLY A 229 19.28 -3.07 16.31
C GLY A 229 18.93 -3.49 17.74
N GLU A 230 18.99 -2.58 18.71
CA GLU A 230 18.57 -2.83 20.09
C GLU A 230 17.07 -3.15 20.17
N ALA A 231 16.24 -2.43 19.42
CA ALA A 231 14.81 -2.74 19.35
C ALA A 231 14.56 -4.16 18.82
N LEU A 232 15.26 -4.57 17.76
CA LEU A 232 15.12 -5.92 17.20
C LEU A 232 15.54 -7.00 18.19
N ASP A 233 16.67 -6.82 18.88
CA ASP A 233 17.15 -7.82 19.83
C ASP A 233 16.20 -7.97 21.05
N HIS A 234 15.47 -6.91 21.41
CA HIS A 234 14.46 -6.95 22.47
C HIS A 234 13.09 -7.48 22.00
N TRP A 235 12.63 -7.08 20.82
CA TRP A 235 11.24 -7.27 20.38
C TRP A 235 11.03 -8.40 19.37
N ASP A 236 12.04 -8.81 18.61
CA ASP A 236 11.91 -9.96 17.71
C ASP A 236 11.77 -11.24 18.54
N ILE A 237 10.62 -11.92 18.40
CA ILE A 237 10.30 -13.14 19.15
C ILE A 237 11.23 -14.33 18.84
N SER A 238 12.05 -14.23 17.79
CA SER A 238 13.11 -15.20 17.47
C SER A 238 14.43 -14.94 18.21
N ARG A 239 14.60 -13.74 18.80
CA ARG A 239 15.81 -13.30 19.50
C ARG A 239 15.58 -13.13 21.00
N THR A 240 14.42 -12.61 21.38
CA THR A 240 14.11 -12.24 22.75
C THR A 240 13.84 -13.45 23.66
N SER A 241 14.35 -13.37 24.89
CA SER A 241 13.97 -14.26 25.99
C SER A 241 12.93 -13.62 26.93
N SER A 242 12.44 -12.42 26.62
CA SER A 242 11.48 -11.69 27.47
C SER A 242 10.09 -12.30 27.37
N GLN A 243 9.58 -12.85 28.48
CA GLN A 243 8.22 -13.40 28.51
C GLN A 243 7.17 -12.34 28.25
N ASN A 244 7.35 -11.11 28.76
CA ASN A 244 6.41 -10.00 28.53
C ASN A 244 6.27 -9.66 27.03
N VAL A 245 7.36 -9.75 26.26
CA VAL A 245 7.32 -9.52 24.80
C VAL A 245 6.57 -10.66 24.11
N ARG A 246 6.82 -11.91 24.52
CA ARG A 246 6.11 -13.07 23.96
C ARG A 246 4.61 -13.02 24.27
N ASP A 247 4.25 -12.68 25.51
CA ASP A 247 2.85 -12.55 25.95
C ASP A 247 2.11 -11.42 25.23
N PHE A 248 2.82 -10.34 24.88
CA PHE A 248 2.26 -9.25 24.09
C PHE A 248 1.86 -9.73 22.69
N PHE A 249 2.73 -10.48 22.00
CA PHE A 249 2.42 -11.02 20.67
C PHE A 249 1.43 -12.18 20.68
N LEU A 250 1.09 -12.74 21.84
CA LEU A 250 -0.03 -13.68 21.98
C LEU A 250 -1.40 -12.99 21.92
N ALA A 251 -1.48 -11.66 21.86
CA ALA A 251 -2.75 -10.95 21.70
C ALA A 251 -3.58 -11.49 20.52
N ALA A 252 -4.80 -11.94 20.80
CA ALA A 252 -5.68 -12.60 19.85
C ALA A 252 -6.97 -11.80 19.60
N PRO A 253 -7.69 -12.05 18.49
CA PRO A 253 -9.03 -11.52 18.29
C PRO A 253 -10.01 -12.06 19.34
N GLY A 254 -10.97 -11.24 19.75
CA GLY A 254 -12.04 -11.66 20.66
C GLY A 254 -13.17 -12.42 19.95
N GLY A 255 -13.31 -12.25 18.63
CA GLY A 255 -14.32 -12.94 17.83
C GLY A 255 -15.76 -12.50 18.11
N VAL A 256 -15.93 -11.36 18.80
CA VAL A 256 -17.23 -10.79 19.17
C VAL A 256 -17.37 -9.39 18.57
N PRO A 257 -18.47 -9.09 17.86
CA PRO A 257 -18.67 -7.77 17.28
C PRO A 257 -18.69 -6.65 18.33
N THR A 258 -17.93 -5.58 18.11
CA THR A 258 -17.81 -4.48 19.08
C THR A 258 -17.25 -3.20 18.45
N GLN A 259 -17.80 -2.05 18.83
CA GLN A 259 -17.28 -0.73 18.44
C GLN A 259 -16.39 -0.10 19.52
N VAL A 260 -16.15 -0.82 20.62
CA VAL A 260 -15.40 -0.33 21.77
C VAL A 260 -13.95 -0.79 21.64
N ALA A 261 -13.00 0.14 21.63
CA ALA A 261 -11.57 -0.17 21.67
C ALA A 261 -11.17 -0.76 23.03
N PHE A 262 -10.14 -1.61 23.05
CA PHE A 262 -9.63 -2.26 24.28
C PHE A 262 -10.66 -3.09 25.05
N SER A 263 -11.68 -3.63 24.37
CA SER A 263 -12.82 -4.32 24.96
C SER A 263 -12.59 -5.79 25.31
N GLN A 264 -11.49 -6.39 24.86
CA GLN A 264 -11.19 -7.82 25.06
C GLN A 264 -9.70 -8.06 25.29
N ASP A 265 -9.33 -9.16 25.92
CA ASP A 265 -7.94 -9.54 26.26
C ASP A 265 -7.63 -11.02 25.91
N CYS A 266 -8.31 -11.58 24.91
CA CYS A 266 -8.08 -12.93 24.43
C CYS A 266 -6.63 -13.14 23.98
N ARG A 267 -6.11 -14.35 24.21
CA ARG A 267 -4.75 -14.73 23.82
C ARG A 267 -4.76 -16.00 22.97
N TRP A 268 -3.82 -16.09 22.05
CA TRP A 268 -3.50 -17.33 21.35
C TRP A 268 -2.85 -18.33 22.31
N ASP A 269 -3.01 -19.61 22.04
CA ASP A 269 -2.35 -20.65 22.84
C ASP A 269 -0.84 -20.67 22.61
N GLU A 270 -0.39 -20.34 21.39
CA GLU A 270 1.01 -20.33 20.99
C GLU A 270 1.31 -19.30 19.90
N LEU A 271 2.56 -18.83 19.85
CA LEU A 271 3.07 -17.94 18.79
C LEU A 271 3.33 -18.71 17.49
N ASP A 272 3.24 -18.02 16.35
CA ASP A 272 3.74 -18.56 15.08
C ASP A 272 5.26 -18.31 14.95
N LEU A 273 6.04 -19.36 15.20
CA LEU A 273 7.50 -19.35 15.12
C LEU A 273 8.03 -19.99 13.83
N ASP A 274 7.16 -20.47 12.93
CA ASP A 274 7.58 -21.17 11.72
C ASP A 274 8.07 -20.17 10.67
N ARG A 275 9.39 -20.08 10.50
CA ARG A 275 10.04 -19.20 9.52
C ARG A 275 10.19 -19.81 8.12
N GLU A 276 9.68 -21.01 7.87
CA GLU A 276 9.67 -21.64 6.55
C GLU A 276 8.27 -21.57 5.90
N LYS A 277 7.22 -21.89 6.66
CA LYS A 277 5.85 -22.01 6.13
C LYS A 277 4.83 -21.11 6.82
N GLY A 278 5.19 -20.53 7.96
CA GLY A 278 4.34 -19.63 8.73
C GLY A 278 4.03 -18.31 8.03
N VAL A 279 3.41 -17.40 8.80
CA VAL A 279 2.95 -16.09 8.33
C VAL A 279 4.13 -15.18 7.97
N ILE A 280 5.16 -15.16 8.82
CA ILE A 280 6.42 -14.43 8.60
C ILE A 280 7.53 -15.45 8.34
N ARG A 281 8.12 -15.39 7.14
CA ARG A 281 9.17 -16.31 6.70
C ARG A 281 10.56 -15.67 6.77
N SER A 282 11.60 -16.50 6.83
CA SER A 282 12.98 -16.04 6.71
C SER A 282 13.34 -15.73 5.26
N ALA A 283 14.39 -14.96 5.06
CA ALA A 283 14.93 -14.66 3.73
C ALA A 283 15.47 -15.90 2.98
N GLN A 284 15.66 -17.03 3.67
CA GLN A 284 16.05 -18.30 3.06
C GLN A 284 14.85 -19.02 2.43
N TYR A 285 13.66 -18.84 3.01
CA TYR A 285 12.41 -19.46 2.56
C TYR A 285 11.32 -18.41 2.24
N PRO A 286 11.62 -17.38 1.43
CA PRO A 286 10.66 -16.31 1.19
C PRO A 286 9.51 -16.82 0.32
N PHE A 287 8.39 -16.09 0.32
CA PHE A 287 7.31 -16.34 -0.64
C PHE A 287 7.74 -16.06 -2.08
N SER A 288 8.62 -15.08 -2.27
CA SER A 288 9.23 -14.71 -3.56
C SER A 288 10.60 -14.09 -3.30
N LYS A 289 11.56 -14.37 -4.19
CA LYS A 289 12.88 -13.74 -4.15
C LYS A 289 12.87 -12.32 -4.74
N ASP A 290 12.00 -12.05 -5.71
CA ASP A 290 11.74 -10.69 -6.19
C ASP A 290 10.78 -9.98 -5.22
N GLY A 291 10.95 -8.67 -5.06
CA GLY A 291 10.21 -7.86 -4.12
C GLY A 291 8.71 -7.82 -4.40
N GLY A 292 7.91 -7.52 -3.38
CA GLY A 292 6.44 -7.51 -3.44
C GLY A 292 5.82 -6.26 -4.07
N LEU A 293 6.66 -5.28 -4.41
CA LEU A 293 6.36 -4.07 -5.15
C LEU A 293 7.42 -3.90 -6.24
N ALA A 294 7.07 -3.29 -7.37
CA ALA A 294 8.02 -2.94 -8.40
C ALA A 294 7.70 -1.57 -9.00
N VAL A 295 8.76 -0.84 -9.40
CA VAL A 295 8.67 0.37 -10.21
C VAL A 295 8.92 -0.02 -11.66
N LEU A 296 7.99 0.29 -12.57
CA LEU A 296 8.18 0.08 -14.00
C LEU A 296 8.41 1.42 -14.68
N LYS A 297 9.31 1.46 -15.67
CA LYS A 297 9.57 2.65 -16.49
C LYS A 297 9.48 2.33 -17.97
N GLY A 298 9.24 3.35 -18.78
CA GLY A 298 9.28 3.25 -20.23
C GLY A 298 8.51 4.39 -20.87
N ASN A 299 8.27 4.34 -22.19
CA ASN A 299 7.66 5.48 -22.88
C ASN A 299 6.26 5.81 -22.32
N LEU A 300 5.50 4.80 -21.87
CA LEU A 300 4.15 5.00 -21.31
C LEU A 300 4.18 5.67 -19.92
N ALA A 301 5.24 5.45 -19.13
CA ALA A 301 5.44 6.01 -17.80
C ALA A 301 6.91 6.40 -17.61
N LEU A 302 7.27 7.59 -18.11
CA LEU A 302 8.64 8.10 -18.12
C LEU A 302 9.20 8.28 -16.71
N ASP A 303 8.39 8.84 -15.81
CA ASP A 303 8.76 9.08 -14.41
C ASP A 303 8.43 7.88 -13.52
N GLY A 304 7.96 6.78 -14.11
CA GLY A 304 7.65 5.53 -13.44
C GLY A 304 6.16 5.31 -13.14
N CYS A 305 5.83 4.05 -12.85
CA CYS A 305 4.55 3.58 -12.35
C CYS A 305 4.76 2.40 -11.39
N ILE A 306 3.76 2.10 -10.57
CA ILE A 306 3.90 1.15 -9.46
C ILE A 306 2.97 -0.06 -9.66
N VAL A 307 3.52 -1.25 -9.42
CA VAL A 307 2.77 -2.51 -9.42
C VAL A 307 3.07 -3.32 -8.15
N LYS A 308 2.03 -3.94 -7.58
CA LYS A 308 2.15 -4.88 -6.45
C LYS A 308 2.35 -6.30 -6.96
N THR A 309 3.61 -6.64 -7.25
CA THR A 309 4.04 -7.95 -7.77
C THR A 309 3.65 -9.12 -6.86
N ALA A 310 3.57 -8.91 -5.52
CA ALA A 310 3.17 -9.96 -4.58
C ALA A 310 1.76 -10.53 -4.85
N GLY A 311 0.90 -9.74 -5.50
CA GLY A 311 -0.47 -10.10 -5.90
C GLY A 311 -0.64 -10.44 -7.38
N VAL A 312 0.45 -10.48 -8.17
CA VAL A 312 0.42 -10.82 -9.61
C VAL A 312 0.70 -12.32 -9.77
N ASP A 313 -0.04 -12.98 -10.66
CA ASP A 313 0.19 -14.38 -10.99
C ASP A 313 1.44 -14.53 -11.89
N GLU A 314 2.24 -15.57 -11.65
CA GLU A 314 3.50 -15.80 -12.38
C GLU A 314 3.30 -15.87 -13.90
N SER A 315 2.15 -16.38 -14.36
CA SER A 315 1.82 -16.51 -15.78
C SER A 315 1.65 -15.19 -16.52
N ILE A 316 1.49 -14.07 -15.81
CA ILE A 316 1.26 -12.73 -16.38
C ILE A 316 2.28 -11.69 -15.91
N LEU A 317 3.46 -12.12 -15.42
CA LEU A 317 4.57 -11.21 -15.13
C LEU A 317 5.09 -10.50 -16.40
N LYS A 318 4.87 -11.11 -17.56
CA LYS A 318 4.98 -10.48 -18.88
C LYS A 318 3.61 -10.51 -19.53
N PHE A 319 3.12 -9.36 -19.94
CA PHE A 319 1.80 -9.22 -20.52
C PHE A 319 1.85 -8.30 -21.73
N THR A 320 1.24 -8.71 -22.82
CA THR A 320 1.13 -7.89 -24.02
C THR A 320 -0.28 -8.01 -24.55
N GLY A 321 -0.91 -6.87 -24.81
CA GLY A 321 -2.31 -6.87 -25.21
C GLY A 321 -2.79 -5.54 -25.79
N PRO A 322 -3.93 -5.56 -26.50
CA PRO A 322 -4.55 -4.35 -27.02
C PRO A 322 -5.14 -3.50 -25.89
N ALA A 323 -4.98 -2.19 -26.01
CA ALA A 323 -5.51 -1.21 -25.07
C ALA A 323 -7.03 -1.07 -25.22
N ARG A 324 -7.76 -1.08 -24.10
CA ARG A 324 -9.15 -0.65 -23.96
C ARG A 324 -9.18 0.61 -23.12
N VAL A 325 -9.60 1.75 -23.68
CA VAL A 325 -9.32 3.09 -23.13
C VAL A 325 -10.56 3.72 -22.55
N PHE A 326 -10.45 4.16 -21.29
CA PHE A 326 -11.53 4.79 -20.53
C PHE A 326 -11.02 6.06 -19.86
N GLU A 327 -11.89 7.08 -19.78
CA GLU A 327 -11.58 8.38 -19.17
C GLU A 327 -12.25 8.57 -17.80
N SER A 328 -12.83 7.49 -17.27
CA SER A 328 -13.36 7.43 -15.92
C SER A 328 -13.44 6.00 -15.40
N GLN A 329 -13.38 5.85 -14.08
CA GLN A 329 -13.69 4.59 -13.42
C GLN A 329 -15.05 4.04 -13.86
N ASP A 330 -16.11 4.86 -13.88
CA ASP A 330 -17.48 4.43 -14.16
C ASP A 330 -17.62 3.81 -15.57
N ALA A 331 -16.96 4.41 -16.57
CA ALA A 331 -16.94 3.88 -17.93
C ALA A 331 -16.24 2.52 -17.99
N SER A 332 -15.09 2.38 -17.32
CA SER A 332 -14.36 1.09 -17.26
C SER A 332 -15.19 0.00 -16.57
N VAL A 333 -15.85 0.33 -15.46
CA VAL A 333 -16.73 -0.58 -14.71
C VAL A 333 -17.88 -1.06 -15.58
N LYS A 334 -18.53 -0.15 -16.31
CA LYS A 334 -19.61 -0.50 -17.23
C LYS A 334 -19.13 -1.50 -18.29
N ALA A 335 -18.00 -1.24 -18.93
CA ALA A 335 -17.44 -2.13 -19.95
C ALA A 335 -17.09 -3.53 -19.39
N ILE A 336 -16.50 -3.59 -18.18
CA ILE A 336 -16.21 -4.86 -17.50
C ILE A 336 -17.49 -5.66 -17.21
N LEU A 337 -18.49 -5.01 -16.62
CA LEU A 337 -19.74 -5.67 -16.23
C LEU A 337 -20.59 -6.10 -17.45
N SER A 338 -20.54 -5.33 -18.54
CA SER A 338 -21.22 -5.61 -19.81
C SER A 338 -20.46 -6.62 -20.71
N ASN A 339 -19.38 -7.25 -20.21
CA ASN A 339 -18.57 -8.24 -20.94
C ASN A 339 -17.92 -7.68 -22.22
N GLU A 340 -17.63 -6.37 -22.27
CA GLU A 340 -16.93 -5.75 -23.39
C GLU A 340 -15.41 -5.93 -23.29
N ILE A 341 -14.90 -6.23 -22.10
CA ILE A 341 -13.50 -6.56 -21.82
C ILE A 341 -13.28 -8.07 -21.99
N LYS A 342 -12.21 -8.43 -22.68
CA LYS A 342 -11.85 -9.82 -23.02
C LYS A 342 -10.50 -10.19 -22.44
N ALA A 343 -10.28 -11.49 -22.25
CA ALA A 343 -8.96 -12.02 -21.92
C ALA A 343 -7.92 -11.55 -22.96
N GLY A 344 -6.78 -11.05 -22.47
CA GLY A 344 -5.74 -10.42 -23.27
C GLY A 344 -5.79 -8.89 -23.30
N ASP A 345 -6.91 -8.26 -22.90
CA ASP A 345 -7.02 -6.80 -22.95
C ASP A 345 -6.16 -6.11 -21.88
N VAL A 346 -5.65 -4.92 -22.22
CA VAL A 346 -5.03 -3.96 -21.29
C VAL A 346 -6.02 -2.82 -21.07
N VAL A 347 -6.70 -2.80 -19.94
CA VAL A 347 -7.67 -1.76 -19.58
C VAL A 347 -6.93 -0.52 -19.08
N VAL A 348 -6.96 0.57 -19.86
CA VAL A 348 -6.32 1.85 -19.55
C VAL A 348 -7.38 2.82 -19.03
N ILE A 349 -7.22 3.31 -17.80
CA ILE A 349 -8.09 4.30 -17.18
C ILE A 349 -7.28 5.58 -16.97
N ARG A 350 -7.56 6.62 -17.75
CA ARG A 350 -6.81 7.89 -17.75
C ARG A 350 -7.62 9.05 -17.19
N TYR A 351 -6.93 10.15 -16.86
CA TYR A 351 -7.50 11.33 -16.22
C TYR A 351 -8.05 11.06 -14.81
N GLU A 352 -7.44 10.10 -14.11
CA GLU A 352 -7.70 9.79 -12.70
C GLU A 352 -6.50 10.13 -11.80
N GLY A 353 -5.46 10.77 -12.34
CA GLY A 353 -4.28 11.25 -11.62
C GLY A 353 -4.51 12.45 -10.68
N PRO A 354 -3.46 13.02 -10.05
CA PRO A 354 -3.59 14.13 -9.11
C PRO A 354 -4.36 15.34 -9.66
N ARG A 355 -4.11 15.77 -10.90
CA ARG A 355 -4.75 16.92 -11.54
C ARG A 355 -5.94 16.51 -12.38
N GLY A 356 -5.83 15.42 -13.13
CA GLY A 356 -6.90 14.91 -13.99
C GLY A 356 -8.08 14.40 -13.18
N GLY A 357 -7.79 13.69 -12.08
CA GLY A 357 -8.76 13.09 -11.17
C GLY A 357 -9.77 14.09 -10.62
N PRO A 358 -9.45 15.36 -10.34
CA PRO A 358 -8.37 15.69 -9.43
C PRO A 358 -8.53 15.00 -8.08
N GLY A 359 -7.41 14.78 -7.39
CA GLY A 359 -7.37 14.08 -6.10
C GLY A 359 -6.84 12.65 -6.18
N MET A 360 -6.43 12.19 -7.37
CA MET A 360 -5.86 10.87 -7.60
C MET A 360 -6.72 9.75 -7.00
N GLN A 361 -7.92 9.53 -7.54
CA GLN A 361 -8.91 8.64 -6.91
C GLN A 361 -8.37 7.21 -6.77
N GLU A 362 -8.68 6.57 -5.63
CA GLU A 362 -8.42 5.14 -5.44
C GLU A 362 -9.57 4.33 -6.03
N MET A 363 -9.26 3.52 -7.04
CA MET A 363 -10.22 2.71 -7.75
C MET A 363 -10.16 1.27 -7.26
N LEU A 364 -11.27 0.80 -6.69
CA LEU A 364 -11.44 -0.59 -6.22
C LEU A 364 -12.41 -1.38 -7.12
N TYR A 365 -13.39 -0.71 -7.73
CA TYR A 365 -14.40 -1.39 -8.54
C TYR A 365 -13.84 -2.08 -9.79
N PRO A 366 -12.98 -1.44 -10.62
CA PRO A 366 -12.46 -2.09 -11.83
C PRO A 366 -11.72 -3.40 -11.50
N THR A 367 -10.92 -3.40 -10.43
CA THR A 367 -10.13 -4.55 -10.00
C THR A 367 -11.02 -5.68 -9.45
N SER A 368 -11.99 -5.34 -8.60
CA SER A 368 -12.91 -6.32 -8.02
C SER A 368 -13.82 -6.96 -9.08
N TYR A 369 -14.31 -6.18 -10.04
CA TYR A 369 -15.21 -6.69 -11.08
C TYR A 369 -14.46 -7.47 -12.17
N LEU A 370 -13.20 -7.13 -12.48
CA LEU A 370 -12.37 -8.00 -13.30
C LEU A 370 -12.17 -9.37 -12.64
N LYS A 371 -11.95 -9.39 -11.31
CA LYS A 371 -11.87 -10.64 -10.54
C LYS A 371 -13.18 -11.42 -10.56
N SER A 372 -14.33 -10.77 -10.33
CA SER A 372 -15.64 -11.45 -10.35
C SER A 372 -15.99 -12.03 -11.72
N LYS A 373 -15.57 -11.37 -12.81
CA LYS A 373 -15.68 -11.89 -14.18
C LYS A 373 -14.66 -12.98 -14.55
N GLY A 374 -13.78 -13.37 -13.62
CA GLY A 374 -12.74 -14.38 -13.86
C GLY A 374 -11.58 -13.89 -14.75
N LEU A 375 -11.45 -12.58 -14.95
CA LEU A 375 -10.46 -11.95 -15.82
C LEU A 375 -9.22 -11.44 -15.06
N GLY A 376 -9.18 -11.57 -13.73
CA GLY A 376 -8.07 -11.04 -12.90
C GLY A 376 -6.68 -11.61 -13.21
N LYS A 377 -6.60 -12.79 -13.85
CA LYS A 377 -5.35 -13.41 -14.34
C LYS A 377 -5.19 -13.34 -15.87
N ALA A 378 -6.10 -12.66 -16.56
CA ALA A 378 -6.18 -12.67 -18.01
C ALA A 378 -6.14 -11.26 -18.63
N CYS A 379 -6.30 -10.21 -17.83
CA CYS A 379 -6.24 -8.82 -18.27
C CYS A 379 -5.24 -8.03 -17.42
N ALA A 380 -4.77 -6.92 -17.95
CA ALA A 380 -4.02 -5.92 -17.20
C ALA A 380 -4.86 -4.65 -16.98
N LEU A 381 -4.56 -3.93 -15.91
CA LEU A 381 -5.11 -2.61 -15.62
C LEU A 381 -3.96 -1.59 -15.55
N VAL A 382 -4.11 -0.44 -16.21
CA VAL A 382 -3.13 0.66 -16.19
C VAL A 382 -3.85 1.98 -15.93
N THR A 383 -3.36 2.78 -15.00
CA THR A 383 -3.93 4.11 -14.72
C THR A 383 -2.90 5.14 -14.26
N ASP A 384 -3.19 6.41 -14.53
CA ASP A 384 -2.52 7.55 -13.91
C ASP A 384 -3.06 7.87 -12.49
N GLY A 385 -4.18 7.26 -12.09
CA GLY A 385 -4.72 7.27 -10.74
C GLY A 385 -4.13 6.18 -9.83
N ARG A 386 -4.91 5.71 -8.86
CA ARG A 386 -4.49 4.67 -7.89
C ARG A 386 -5.44 3.48 -7.97
N PHE A 387 -4.89 2.29 -7.82
CA PHE A 387 -5.68 1.09 -7.48
C PHE A 387 -5.60 0.84 -5.98
N SER A 388 -6.65 0.23 -5.42
CA SER A 388 -6.67 0.01 -3.98
C SER A 388 -5.62 -1.01 -3.51
N GLY A 389 -5.16 -0.89 -2.26
CA GLY A 389 -4.30 -1.90 -1.62
C GLY A 389 -4.93 -3.31 -1.57
N GLY A 390 -6.25 -3.39 -1.77
CA GLY A 390 -7.06 -4.61 -1.93
C GLY A 390 -6.94 -5.31 -3.28
N THR A 391 -6.18 -4.73 -4.20
CA THR A 391 -6.07 -5.24 -5.57
C THR A 391 -5.22 -6.51 -5.63
N SER A 392 -5.70 -7.48 -6.42
CA SER A 392 -4.95 -8.65 -6.88
C SER A 392 -4.98 -8.69 -8.41
N GLY A 393 -4.01 -9.35 -9.02
CA GLY A 393 -3.82 -9.34 -10.49
C GLY A 393 -2.89 -8.22 -10.96
N LEU A 394 -2.74 -8.10 -12.28
CA LEU A 394 -1.82 -7.15 -12.91
C LEU A 394 -2.44 -5.74 -12.98
N SER A 395 -2.29 -4.98 -11.90
CA SER A 395 -2.83 -3.62 -11.78
C SER A 395 -1.71 -2.61 -11.52
N ILE A 396 -1.54 -1.69 -12.46
CA ILE A 396 -0.45 -0.72 -12.51
C ILE A 396 -1.03 0.67 -12.32
N GLY A 397 -0.67 1.31 -11.21
CA GLY A 397 -1.10 2.67 -10.88
C GLY A 397 0.04 3.68 -11.01
N HIS A 398 -0.30 4.95 -10.78
CA HIS A 398 0.65 6.05 -10.66
C HIS A 398 1.44 6.31 -11.96
N ALA A 399 0.90 5.95 -13.13
CA ALA A 399 1.56 6.24 -14.40
C ALA A 399 1.88 7.73 -14.51
N SER A 400 3.17 8.04 -14.54
CA SER A 400 3.69 9.40 -14.46
C SER A 400 4.58 9.72 -15.66
N PRO A 401 4.45 10.90 -16.30
CA PRO A 401 3.46 11.94 -16.02
C PRO A 401 2.01 11.48 -16.28
N GLU A 402 1.05 12.06 -15.55
CA GLU A 402 -0.38 11.73 -15.75
C GLU A 402 -0.91 12.29 -17.08
N ALA A 403 -2.10 11.84 -17.53
CA ALA A 403 -2.69 12.33 -18.78
C ALA A 403 -2.94 13.85 -18.74
N ALA A 404 -3.38 14.40 -17.60
CA ALA A 404 -3.64 15.83 -17.46
C ALA A 404 -2.35 16.69 -17.43
N GLU A 405 -1.19 16.08 -17.25
CA GLU A 405 0.13 16.72 -17.31
C GLU A 405 0.81 16.55 -18.67
N GLY A 406 0.15 15.93 -19.65
CA GLY A 406 0.74 15.69 -20.96
C GLY A 406 1.48 14.36 -21.11
N GLY A 407 1.30 13.44 -20.16
CA GLY A 407 1.91 12.10 -20.20
C GLY A 407 1.42 11.25 -21.37
N LEU A 408 2.25 10.28 -21.78
CA LEU A 408 1.95 9.43 -22.94
C LEU A 408 0.68 8.59 -22.76
N ILE A 409 0.31 8.26 -21.51
CA ILE A 409 -0.96 7.60 -21.20
C ILE A 409 -2.20 8.38 -21.73
N GLY A 410 -2.09 9.71 -21.85
CA GLY A 410 -3.13 10.55 -22.47
C GLY A 410 -3.28 10.39 -23.99
N LEU A 411 -2.32 9.74 -24.66
CA LEU A 411 -2.28 9.56 -26.12
C LEU A 411 -2.52 8.11 -26.56
N VAL A 412 -2.80 7.20 -25.62
CA VAL A 412 -3.19 5.82 -25.93
C VAL A 412 -4.56 5.84 -26.62
N HIS A 413 -4.68 5.10 -27.72
CA HIS A 413 -5.90 4.88 -28.48
C HIS A 413 -6.37 3.43 -28.34
N GLU A 414 -7.66 3.20 -28.57
CA GLU A 414 -8.25 1.86 -28.61
C GLU A 414 -7.50 0.94 -29.59
N GLY A 415 -7.16 -0.26 -29.12
CA GLY A 415 -6.45 -1.27 -29.89
C GLY A 415 -4.93 -1.13 -29.96
N ASP A 416 -4.34 -0.04 -29.47
CA ASP A 416 -2.88 0.08 -29.40
C ASP A 416 -2.28 -1.05 -28.56
N THR A 417 -1.12 -1.57 -28.93
CA THR A 417 -0.45 -2.63 -28.16
C THR A 417 0.32 -2.04 -26.99
N ILE A 418 0.08 -2.55 -25.77
CA ILE A 418 0.86 -2.23 -24.58
C ILE A 418 1.63 -3.47 -24.14
N GLU A 419 2.92 -3.29 -23.90
CA GLU A 419 3.86 -4.31 -23.44
C GLU A 419 4.26 -4.02 -21.99
N ILE A 420 4.06 -4.99 -21.11
CA ILE A 420 4.41 -4.95 -19.69
C ILE A 420 5.39 -6.09 -19.41
N ASP A 421 6.54 -5.78 -18.83
CA ASP A 421 7.55 -6.76 -18.44
C ASP A 421 8.05 -6.41 -17.03
N ILE A 422 7.43 -7.04 -16.03
CA ILE A 422 7.77 -6.84 -14.61
C ILE A 422 9.20 -7.31 -14.31
N PRO A 423 9.68 -8.48 -14.80
CA PRO A 423 11.07 -8.90 -14.60
C PRO A 423 12.10 -7.88 -15.10
N ASN A 424 11.84 -7.26 -16.26
CA ASN A 424 12.74 -6.25 -16.83
C ASN A 424 12.44 -4.81 -16.36
N ARG A 425 11.40 -4.62 -15.52
CA ARG A 425 10.93 -3.32 -15.02
C ARG A 425 10.53 -2.33 -16.14
N THR A 426 9.91 -2.84 -17.21
CA THR A 426 9.52 -2.02 -18.37
C THR A 426 8.01 -1.98 -18.63
N ILE A 427 7.52 -0.82 -19.07
CA ILE A 427 6.18 -0.64 -19.63
C ILE A 427 6.24 0.21 -20.90
N ARG A 428 5.70 -0.30 -22.02
CA ARG A 428 5.82 0.33 -23.33
C ARG A 428 4.49 0.39 -24.07
N LEU A 429 4.20 1.53 -24.67
CA LEU A 429 3.21 1.67 -25.73
C LEU A 429 3.91 1.38 -27.07
N ALA A 430 3.54 0.28 -27.73
CA ALA A 430 4.14 -0.20 -28.97
C ALA A 430 3.51 0.49 -30.19
N VAL A 431 3.75 1.81 -30.28
CA VAL A 431 3.34 2.68 -31.39
C VAL A 431 4.58 3.43 -31.88
N ASP A 432 4.69 3.62 -33.19
CA ASP A 432 5.84 4.30 -33.79
C ASP A 432 5.96 5.76 -33.33
N ASP A 433 7.19 6.22 -33.13
CA ASP A 433 7.48 7.57 -32.62
C ASP A 433 6.89 8.68 -33.52
N ALA A 434 6.83 8.45 -34.83
CA ALA A 434 6.22 9.38 -35.78
C ALA A 434 4.70 9.54 -35.57
N GLU A 435 4.00 8.43 -35.28
CA GLU A 435 2.58 8.43 -34.97
C GLU A 435 2.33 9.08 -33.60
N LEU A 436 3.16 8.77 -32.59
CA LEU A 436 3.07 9.41 -31.28
C LEU A 436 3.30 10.92 -31.34
N ALA A 437 4.25 11.38 -32.17
CA ALA A 437 4.47 12.79 -32.43
C ALA A 437 3.27 13.45 -33.10
N ALA A 438 2.65 12.78 -34.08
CA ALA A 438 1.43 13.27 -34.74
C ALA A 438 0.26 13.38 -33.75
N ARG A 439 0.04 12.38 -32.89
CA ARG A 439 -0.99 12.40 -31.84
C ARG A 439 -0.75 13.51 -30.83
N ARG A 440 0.50 13.73 -30.42
CA ARG A 440 0.86 14.83 -29.52
C ARG A 440 0.55 16.19 -30.15
N ALA A 441 0.96 16.42 -31.40
CA ALA A 441 0.65 17.65 -32.11
C ALA A 441 -0.86 17.88 -32.24
N ALA A 442 -1.63 16.82 -32.55
CA ALA A 442 -3.08 16.89 -32.60
C ALA A 442 -3.74 17.19 -31.23
N MET A 443 -3.18 16.64 -30.15
CA MET A 443 -3.64 16.92 -28.78
C MET A 443 -3.36 18.37 -28.38
N GLU A 444 -2.15 18.87 -28.65
CA GLU A 444 -1.74 20.25 -28.35
C GLU A 444 -2.54 21.27 -29.19
N ALA A 445 -2.89 20.93 -30.43
CA ALA A 445 -3.75 21.75 -31.29
C ALA A 445 -5.18 21.97 -30.72
N LYS A 446 -5.61 21.18 -29.73
CA LYS A 446 -6.90 21.39 -29.02
C LYS A 446 -6.87 22.61 -28.07
N GLY A 447 -5.72 23.24 -27.84
CA GLY A 447 -5.59 24.45 -27.01
C GLY A 447 -6.12 24.25 -25.59
N ASP A 448 -7.06 25.09 -25.15
CA ASP A 448 -7.67 24.97 -23.81
C ASP A 448 -8.42 23.65 -23.57
N ALA A 449 -8.79 22.92 -24.63
CA ALA A 449 -9.42 21.62 -24.52
C ALA A 449 -8.40 20.45 -24.50
N ALA A 450 -7.11 20.72 -24.67
CA ALA A 450 -6.06 19.70 -24.60
C ALA A 450 -5.96 19.08 -23.19
N TRP A 451 -5.54 17.81 -23.14
CA TRP A 451 -5.26 17.08 -21.89
C TRP A 451 -6.42 17.07 -20.89
N LYS A 452 -7.64 17.02 -21.43
CA LYS A 452 -8.90 16.89 -20.71
C LYS A 452 -9.67 15.70 -21.28
N PRO A 453 -10.52 15.05 -20.47
CA PRO A 453 -11.47 14.07 -20.98
C PRO A 453 -12.29 14.64 -22.14
N GLU A 454 -12.51 13.84 -23.18
CA GLU A 454 -13.35 14.19 -24.32
C GLU A 454 -14.82 14.33 -23.88
N GLU A 455 -15.27 13.43 -23.02
CA GLU A 455 -16.60 13.51 -22.41
C GLU A 455 -16.59 14.34 -21.12
N LYS A 456 -17.57 15.24 -21.01
CA LYS A 456 -17.76 16.01 -19.78
C LYS A 456 -18.28 15.12 -18.66
N ARG A 457 -17.39 14.78 -17.72
CA ARG A 457 -17.75 14.02 -16.50
C ARG A 457 -18.82 14.76 -15.68
N LYS A 458 -19.93 14.06 -15.37
CA LYS A 458 -21.05 14.58 -14.56
C LYS A 458 -20.70 14.60 -13.07
N ARG A 459 -19.75 15.44 -12.67
CA ARG A 459 -19.34 15.59 -11.26
C ARG A 459 -19.07 17.04 -10.87
N LYS A 460 -19.28 17.35 -9.59
CA LYS A 460 -19.01 18.67 -9.03
C LYS A 460 -17.56 18.73 -8.55
N VAL A 461 -16.69 19.41 -9.29
CA VAL A 461 -15.32 19.70 -8.83
C VAL A 461 -15.37 20.93 -7.91
N THR A 462 -15.16 20.70 -6.62
CA THR A 462 -15.21 21.74 -5.58
C THR A 462 -14.06 22.72 -5.70
N MET A 463 -14.17 23.89 -5.06
CA MET A 463 -13.08 24.86 -4.99
C MET A 463 -11.80 24.25 -4.40
N ALA A 464 -11.92 23.42 -3.36
CA ALA A 464 -10.78 22.73 -2.74
C ALA A 464 -10.07 21.77 -3.72
N LEU A 465 -10.83 21.01 -4.51
CA LEU A 465 -10.26 20.11 -5.52
C LEU A 465 -9.62 20.87 -6.68
N ARG A 466 -10.18 22.02 -7.09
CA ARG A 466 -9.52 22.88 -8.08
C ARG A 466 -8.20 23.45 -7.57
N ALA A 467 -8.18 23.93 -6.32
CA ALA A 467 -6.96 24.42 -5.67
C ALA A 467 -5.92 23.29 -5.51
N TYR A 468 -6.35 22.08 -5.16
CA TYR A 468 -5.47 20.92 -5.16
C TYR A 468 -4.88 20.66 -6.55
N ALA A 469 -5.72 20.56 -7.59
CA ALA A 469 -5.28 20.28 -8.95
C ALA A 469 -4.28 21.31 -9.49
N SER A 470 -4.42 22.59 -9.14
CA SER A 470 -3.50 23.63 -9.60
C SER A 470 -2.11 23.58 -8.94
N MET A 471 -1.98 22.90 -7.79
CA MET A 471 -0.73 22.85 -7.01
C MET A 471 -0.16 21.43 -6.91
N ALA A 472 -0.92 20.40 -7.26
CA ALA A 472 -0.48 19.01 -7.14
C ALA A 472 0.70 18.75 -8.08
N THR A 473 1.72 18.09 -7.54
CA THR A 473 2.83 17.55 -8.32
C THR A 473 2.47 16.14 -8.83
N SER A 474 3.30 15.62 -9.74
CA SER A 474 3.22 14.24 -10.21
C SER A 474 3.21 13.23 -9.04
N ALA A 475 2.53 12.10 -9.25
CA ALA A 475 2.56 10.97 -8.32
C ALA A 475 3.99 10.45 -8.08
N ALA A 476 4.89 10.61 -9.07
CA ALA A 476 6.30 10.28 -8.92
C ALA A 476 7.04 11.13 -7.87
N LYS A 477 6.44 12.22 -7.41
CA LYS A 477 6.94 13.10 -6.34
C LYS A 477 6.08 13.04 -5.07
N GLY A 478 5.22 12.01 -4.95
CA GLY A 478 4.31 11.88 -3.80
C GLY A 478 3.04 12.72 -3.91
N ALA A 479 2.75 13.33 -5.07
CA ALA A 479 1.62 14.24 -5.27
C ALA A 479 1.49 15.34 -4.19
N VAL A 480 2.65 15.82 -3.71
CA VAL A 480 2.75 16.96 -2.79
C VAL A 480 2.25 18.24 -3.46
N ARG A 481 1.90 19.23 -2.65
CA ARG A 481 1.48 20.55 -3.16
C ARG A 481 2.72 21.42 -3.34
N HIS A 482 2.95 21.85 -4.56
CA HIS A 482 3.93 22.87 -4.89
C HIS A 482 3.21 24.20 -5.12
N VAL A 483 3.46 25.17 -4.24
CA VAL A 483 2.99 26.54 -4.39
C VAL A 483 4.11 27.29 -5.12
N PRO A 484 3.92 27.77 -6.36
CA PRO A 484 4.91 28.61 -7.03
C PRO A 484 5.21 29.85 -6.18
N GLU A 485 6.48 30.26 -6.16
CA GLU A 485 6.93 31.50 -5.49
C GLU A 485 6.30 32.77 -6.07
#